data_AF-A0A7J3WMZ2-F1
#
_entry.id   AF-A0A7J3WMZ2-F1
#
_cell.length_a   1.000
_cell.length_b   1.000
_cell.length_c   1.000
_cell.angle_alpha   90.00
_cell.angle_beta   90.00
_cell.angle_gamma   90.00
#
_symmetry.space_group_name_H-M   'P 1'
#
loop_
_entity.id
_entity.type
_entity.pdbx_description
1 polymer ?
#
loop_
_entity_poly.entity_id
_entity_poly.type
_entity_poly.pdbx_seq_one_letter_code
_entity_poly.pdbx_strand_id
1 'polypeptide(L)'
;MIGKVISSSTEEVVFRVLDSVDVEDVHVGSLVVIESQLTYLARVTSLELRNLGDVDLADKVAAMSAGADVYDDIQSVLGDQFYYVCRSRVAGIIDGRLRGAKSIPKVLSSVRLADANDLSFLRARGTDTVEIGRVRTLDLPIDLDRKALITHHCGVFGKTGSGKSNTVKVLLSTLLGMHTPALVFDVHGEYCRRDCLGASRDVVVMGMGSGEDMTLSLPLGEIKPRDLKLVSFLNETQSEAVEAIRARKHTGWIRYLCDTDTKTIHQDFDNQLFEPTIDALKRKVRNLLSQPYVGGDFNAPKASTISCSNDVPWSSTSATTSTTITPYGSSRRSCRATCSIDTRRRTRRALPSPRR
;
A
#
# COMPACT_ATOMS: atom_id res chain seq x y z
N MET A 1 6.89 5.57 32.94
CA MET A 1 6.51 6.97 32.66
C MET A 1 7.69 7.64 31.99
N ILE A 2 7.49 8.41 30.92
CA ILE A 2 8.58 9.03 30.15
C ILE A 2 8.62 10.56 30.26
N GLY A 3 7.51 11.20 30.63
CA GLY A 3 7.42 12.66 30.56
C GLY A 3 6.18 13.23 31.23
N LYS A 4 6.10 14.57 31.24
CA LYS A 4 4.92 15.32 31.67
C LYS A 4 4.57 16.40 30.66
N VAL A 5 3.28 16.56 30.40
CA VAL A 5 2.76 17.60 29.49
C VAL A 5 3.13 18.98 30.02
N ILE A 6 3.70 19.83 29.16
CA ILE A 6 4.03 21.23 29.48
C ILE A 6 3.18 22.22 28.68
N SER A 7 2.69 21.82 27.50
CA SER A 7 1.78 22.62 26.69
C SER A 7 0.88 21.70 25.86
N SER A 8 -0.33 22.18 25.53
CA SER A 8 -1.29 21.43 24.74
C SER A 8 -2.15 22.37 23.92
N SER A 9 -2.37 22.00 22.66
CA SER A 9 -3.30 22.60 21.72
C SER A 9 -4.09 21.51 21.00
N THR A 10 -5.00 21.90 20.12
CA THR A 10 -5.77 20.95 19.29
C THR A 10 -4.89 20.24 18.26
N GLU A 11 -3.75 20.82 17.88
CA GLU A 11 -2.87 20.28 16.85
C GLU A 11 -1.68 19.51 17.44
N GLU A 12 -1.18 19.98 18.59
CA GLU A 12 0.08 19.52 19.15
C GLU A 12 0.03 19.46 20.68
N VAL A 13 0.62 18.41 21.24
CA VAL A 13 0.89 18.29 22.66
C VAL A 13 2.38 18.18 22.86
N VAL A 14 2.88 19.00 23.76
CA VAL A 14 4.31 19.14 24.07
C VAL A 14 4.54 18.63 25.48
N PHE A 15 5.46 17.68 25.65
CA PHE A 15 5.82 17.14 26.96
C PHE A 15 7.33 17.18 27.19
N ARG A 16 7.72 17.52 28.42
CA ARG A 16 9.10 17.41 28.87
C ARG A 16 9.40 15.94 29.16
N VAL A 17 10.55 15.45 28.71
CA VAL A 17 11.09 14.12 29.06
C VAL A 17 11.63 14.18 30.49
N LEU A 18 11.39 13.13 31.28
CA LEU A 18 11.91 13.05 32.66
C LEU A 18 13.41 12.77 32.65
N ASP A 19 14.14 13.35 33.60
CA ASP A 19 15.60 13.20 33.70
C ASP A 19 16.05 11.76 34.00
N SER A 20 15.13 10.93 34.52
CA SER A 20 15.35 9.49 34.75
C SER A 20 15.25 8.64 33.47
N VAL A 21 15.01 9.25 32.31
CA VAL A 21 14.78 8.57 31.03
C VAL A 21 15.83 9.05 30.05
N ASP A 22 16.53 8.10 29.42
CA ASP A 22 17.42 8.44 28.34
C ASP A 22 16.61 8.94 27.14
N VAL A 23 16.90 10.16 26.68
CA VAL A 23 16.19 10.76 25.55
C VAL A 23 16.44 9.97 24.26
N GLU A 24 17.58 9.28 24.14
CA GLU A 24 17.90 8.47 22.98
C GLU A 24 16.96 7.27 22.81
N ASP A 25 16.30 6.82 23.89
CA ASP A 25 15.28 5.77 23.83
C ASP A 25 13.93 6.29 23.27
N VAL A 26 13.73 7.61 23.20
CA VAL A 26 12.50 8.23 22.70
C VAL A 26 12.64 8.58 21.23
N HIS A 27 11.97 7.78 20.37
CA HIS A 27 12.13 7.91 18.93
C HIS A 27 10.98 8.69 18.27
N VAL A 28 11.28 9.44 17.20
CA VAL A 28 10.25 9.99 16.32
C VAL A 28 9.38 8.87 15.76
N GLY A 29 8.05 9.06 15.80
CA GLY A 29 7.08 8.05 15.40
C GLY A 29 6.65 7.11 16.54
N SER A 30 7.29 7.16 17.70
CA SER A 30 6.84 6.42 18.88
C SER A 30 5.43 6.79 19.27
N LEU A 31 4.64 5.79 19.66
CA LEU A 31 3.31 5.97 20.21
C LEU A 31 3.43 6.18 21.72
N VAL A 32 2.77 7.20 22.22
CA VAL A 32 2.74 7.57 23.64
C VAL A 32 1.30 7.68 24.11
N VAL A 33 1.10 7.37 25.38
CA VAL A 33 -0.17 7.54 26.08
C VAL A 33 -0.04 8.68 27.08
N ILE A 34 -1.00 9.59 27.03
CA ILE A 34 -1.10 10.74 27.92
C ILE A 34 -2.29 10.51 28.85
N GLU A 35 -1.99 10.39 30.14
CA GLU A 35 -2.95 10.08 31.19
C GLU A 35 -3.40 11.38 31.87
N SER A 36 -4.61 11.82 31.53
CA SER A 36 -5.30 12.96 32.15
C SER A 36 -6.64 12.46 32.72
N GLN A 37 -7.70 13.29 32.69
CA GLN A 37 -9.07 12.81 32.89
C GLN A 37 -9.51 11.80 31.83
N LEU A 38 -8.91 11.88 30.64
CA LEU A 38 -9.09 10.95 29.53
C LEU A 38 -7.71 10.40 29.12
N THR A 39 -7.70 9.23 28.51
CA THR A 39 -6.50 8.56 28.02
C THR A 39 -6.29 8.90 26.54
N TYR A 40 -5.29 9.72 26.24
CA TYR A 40 -5.01 10.15 24.86
C TYR A 40 -3.89 9.30 24.25
N LEU A 41 -4.09 8.82 23.03
CA LEU A 41 -3.04 8.24 22.20
C LEU A 41 -2.45 9.35 21.33
N ALA A 42 -1.13 9.52 21.38
CA ALA A 42 -0.41 10.48 20.55
C ALA A 42 0.81 9.84 19.90
N ARG A 43 1.30 10.45 18.81
CA ARG A 43 2.52 10.04 18.12
C ARG A 43 3.56 11.14 18.22
N VAL A 44 4.77 10.79 18.67
CA VAL A 44 5.91 11.71 18.70
C VAL A 44 6.26 12.15 17.28
N THR A 45 6.34 13.46 17.06
CA THR A 45 6.64 14.08 15.76
C THR A 45 8.05 14.65 15.70
N SER A 46 8.57 15.16 16.81
CA SER A 46 9.93 15.67 16.92
C SER A 46 10.43 15.65 18.36
N LEU A 47 11.76 15.73 18.51
CA LEU A 47 12.46 15.92 19.76
C LEU A 47 13.30 17.20 19.66
N GLU A 48 13.32 17.99 20.73
CA GLU A 48 14.03 19.26 20.81
C GLU A 48 14.73 19.36 22.17
N LEU A 49 15.99 19.79 22.17
CA LEU A 49 16.64 20.30 23.37
C LEU A 49 16.17 21.74 23.60
N ARG A 50 15.77 22.06 24.83
CA ARG A 50 15.45 23.41 25.26
C ARG A 50 16.27 23.75 26.48
N ASN A 51 16.32 25.03 26.80
CA ASN A 51 16.94 25.50 28.01
C ASN A 51 16.05 26.49 28.76
N LEU A 52 16.32 26.62 30.05
CA LEU A 52 15.74 27.63 30.92
C LEU A 52 16.49 28.95 30.71
N GLY A 53 15.75 30.05 30.63
CA GLY A 53 16.34 31.40 30.55
C GLY A 53 16.68 31.86 29.14
N ASP A 54 17.99 32.05 28.89
CA ASP A 54 18.53 32.81 27.75
C ASP A 54 18.52 32.01 26.44
N VAL A 55 17.99 32.59 25.36
CA VAL A 55 17.84 31.94 24.05
C VAL A 55 19.18 31.43 23.50
N ASP A 56 20.29 32.09 23.86
CA ASP A 56 21.63 31.78 23.36
C ASP A 56 22.49 31.02 24.38
N LEU A 57 21.92 30.46 25.46
CA LEU A 57 22.72 29.78 26.49
C LEU A 57 23.55 28.63 25.92
N ALA A 58 23.00 27.86 24.98
CA ALA A 58 23.73 26.79 24.30
C ALA A 58 24.96 27.31 23.54
N ASP A 59 24.79 28.39 22.77
CA ASP A 59 25.86 29.00 21.99
C ASP A 59 26.90 29.68 22.90
N LYS A 60 26.45 30.29 24.01
CA LYS A 60 27.33 30.87 25.03
C LYS A 60 28.14 29.79 25.73
N VAL A 61 27.52 28.69 26.14
CA VAL A 61 28.20 27.53 26.71
C VAL A 61 29.21 26.97 25.71
N ALA A 62 28.83 26.80 24.44
CA ALA A 62 29.74 26.32 23.39
C ALA A 62 30.92 27.28 23.14
N ALA A 63 30.68 28.59 23.15
CA ALA A 63 31.71 29.62 23.02
C ALA A 63 32.62 29.72 24.26
N MET A 64 32.08 29.45 25.46
CA MET A 64 32.83 29.40 26.71
C MET A 64 33.55 28.06 26.94
N SER A 65 33.19 27.01 26.18
CA SER A 65 33.75 25.67 26.29
C SER A 65 35.17 25.60 25.74
N ALA A 66 36.12 26.05 26.58
CA ALA A 66 37.49 25.54 26.61
C ALA A 66 37.64 24.33 27.58
N GLY A 67 36.55 23.78 28.12
CA GLY A 67 36.56 22.57 28.96
C GLY A 67 35.17 22.17 29.48
N ALA A 68 34.99 20.87 29.77
CA ALA A 68 33.76 20.29 30.35
C ALA A 68 33.40 20.90 31.73
N ASP A 69 34.40 21.43 32.44
CA ASP A 69 34.29 21.93 33.81
C ASP A 69 33.30 23.10 33.96
N VAL A 70 33.16 23.96 32.94
CA VAL A 70 32.24 25.12 32.98
C VAL A 70 30.77 24.68 32.91
N TYR A 71 30.49 23.57 32.21
CA TYR A 71 29.14 23.02 32.13
C TYR A 71 28.68 22.48 33.49
N ASP A 72 29.55 21.72 34.14
CA ASP A 72 29.32 21.15 35.46
C ASP A 72 29.17 22.25 36.54
N ASP A 73 29.99 23.31 36.46
CA ASP A 73 29.90 24.46 37.35
C ASP A 73 28.55 25.20 37.21
N ILE A 74 28.08 25.45 35.97
CA ILE A 74 26.78 26.09 35.73
C ILE A 74 25.62 25.23 36.23
N GLN A 75 25.67 23.91 36.00
CA GLN A 75 24.67 22.97 36.52
C GLN A 75 24.65 22.95 38.06
N SER A 76 25.82 23.04 38.72
CA SER A 76 25.91 23.01 40.17
C SER A 76 25.23 24.21 40.85
N VAL A 77 25.23 25.38 40.20
CA VAL A 77 24.70 26.64 40.75
C VAL A 77 23.23 26.85 40.38
N LEU A 78 22.85 26.56 39.13
CA LEU A 78 21.53 26.90 38.58
C LEU A 78 20.60 25.69 38.40
N GLY A 79 21.09 24.47 38.64
CA GLY A 79 20.39 23.22 38.32
C GLY A 79 20.37 22.92 36.82
N ASP A 80 19.67 21.87 36.40
CA ASP A 80 19.55 21.47 34.99
C ASP A 80 18.93 22.59 34.14
N GLN A 81 19.81 23.31 33.45
CA GLN A 81 19.42 24.39 32.56
C GLN A 81 18.87 23.84 31.25
N PHE A 82 19.25 22.63 30.85
CA PHE A 82 18.82 22.00 29.60
C PHE A 82 17.80 20.90 29.90
N TYR A 83 16.76 20.82 29.08
CA TYR A 83 15.75 19.77 29.17
C TYR A 83 15.24 19.40 27.78
N TYR A 84 14.94 18.12 27.61
CA TYR A 84 14.40 17.60 26.37
C TYR A 84 12.89 17.69 26.33
N VAL A 85 12.38 18.07 25.17
CA VAL A 85 10.97 18.21 24.88
C VAL A 85 10.61 17.40 23.66
N CYS A 86 9.52 16.64 23.78
CA CYS A 86 8.91 15.96 22.65
C CYS A 86 7.65 16.70 22.22
N ARG A 87 7.51 16.88 20.91
CA ARG A 87 6.24 17.27 20.31
C ARG A 87 5.51 16.03 19.85
N SER A 88 4.20 16.03 20.01
CA SER A 88 3.36 14.90 19.65
C SER A 88 2.03 15.36 19.08
N ARG A 89 1.49 14.57 18.15
CA ARG A 89 0.16 14.79 17.59
C ARG A 89 -0.80 13.76 18.14
N VAL A 90 -1.92 14.24 18.69
CA VAL A 90 -2.98 13.37 19.23
C VAL A 90 -3.63 12.62 18.07
N ALA A 91 -3.64 11.29 18.16
CA ALA A 91 -4.36 10.41 17.25
C ALA A 91 -5.82 10.24 17.67
N GLY A 92 -6.09 10.23 18.98
CA GLY A 92 -7.43 10.11 19.52
C GLY A 92 -7.44 9.82 21.02
N ILE A 93 -8.63 9.54 21.54
CA ILE A 93 -8.84 9.08 22.93
C ILE A 93 -9.10 7.58 22.91
N ILE A 94 -8.43 6.85 23.80
CA ILE A 94 -8.62 5.41 23.99
C ILE A 94 -9.79 5.21 24.96
N ASP A 95 -10.85 4.55 24.49
CA ASP A 95 -12.05 4.24 25.27
C ASP A 95 -12.68 2.94 24.74
N GLY A 96 -11.97 1.81 24.94
CA GLY A 96 -12.26 0.52 24.30
C GLY A 96 -12.03 0.47 22.78
N ARG A 97 -12.04 1.64 22.13
CA ARG A 97 -11.71 1.94 20.74
C ARG A 97 -11.05 3.31 20.66
N LEU A 98 -10.41 3.62 19.53
CA LEU A 98 -9.89 4.96 19.27
C LEU A 98 -11.03 5.87 18.78
N ARG A 99 -11.33 6.92 19.53
CA ARG A 99 -12.29 7.98 19.13
C ARG A 99 -11.56 9.29 18.84
N GLY A 100 -12.14 10.12 17.98
CA GLY A 100 -11.61 11.45 17.73
C GLY A 100 -11.50 12.27 19.01
N ALA A 101 -10.35 12.92 19.22
CA ALA A 101 -10.15 13.82 20.34
C ALA A 101 -10.85 15.17 20.05
N LYS A 102 -11.75 15.57 20.94
CA LYS A 102 -12.42 16.90 20.91
C LYS A 102 -11.98 17.80 22.07
N SER A 103 -10.99 17.35 22.82
CA SER A 103 -10.44 17.97 24.02
C SER A 103 -8.93 17.77 24.03
N ILE A 104 -8.24 18.51 24.88
CA ILE A 104 -6.79 18.45 25.05
C ILE A 104 -6.42 17.90 26.44
N PRO A 105 -5.26 17.24 26.59
CA PRO A 105 -4.78 16.84 27.91
C PRO A 105 -4.43 18.06 28.78
N LYS A 106 -4.41 17.87 30.10
CA LYS A 106 -4.08 18.95 31.04
C LYS A 106 -2.57 19.11 31.15
N VAL A 107 -2.09 20.30 31.47
CA VAL A 107 -0.68 20.50 31.83
C VAL A 107 -0.34 19.61 33.03
N LEU A 108 0.90 19.13 33.07
CA LEU A 108 1.45 18.16 34.02
C LEU A 108 0.86 16.74 33.97
N SER A 109 -0.03 16.45 33.00
CA SER A 109 -0.48 15.07 32.75
C SER A 109 0.70 14.16 32.46
N SER A 110 0.64 12.93 32.97
CA SER A 110 1.70 11.95 32.81
C SER A 110 1.73 11.42 31.39
N VAL A 111 2.93 11.20 30.85
CA VAL A 111 3.16 10.61 29.54
C VAL A 111 3.96 9.33 29.71
N ARG A 112 3.58 8.26 29.02
CA ARG A 112 4.33 7.00 28.94
C ARG A 112 4.35 6.48 27.51
N LEU A 113 5.29 5.59 27.18
CA LEU A 113 5.21 4.83 25.94
C LEU A 113 3.93 3.99 25.93
N ALA A 114 3.31 3.89 24.76
CA ALA A 114 2.18 3.00 24.56
C ALA A 114 2.66 1.54 24.64
N ASP A 115 1.85 0.68 25.24
CA ASP A 115 2.08 -0.76 25.28
C ASP A 115 1.07 -1.52 24.41
N ALA A 116 1.17 -2.85 24.40
CA ALA A 116 0.28 -3.70 23.63
C ALA A 116 -1.19 -3.64 24.10
N ASN A 117 -1.45 -3.36 25.37
CA ASN A 117 -2.80 -3.29 25.92
C ASN A 117 -3.52 -2.02 25.47
N ASP A 118 -2.81 -0.88 25.40
CA ASP A 118 -3.35 0.38 24.91
C ASP A 118 -3.85 0.27 23.47
N LEU A 119 -3.14 -0.54 22.67
CA LEU A 119 -3.42 -0.75 21.25
C LEU A 119 -4.25 -2.00 20.98
N SER A 120 -4.82 -2.63 22.01
CA SER A 120 -5.64 -3.84 21.88
C SER A 120 -6.82 -3.68 20.91
N PHE A 121 -7.32 -2.46 20.72
CA PHE A 121 -8.37 -2.14 19.75
C PHE A 121 -7.96 -2.29 18.28
N LEU A 122 -6.65 -2.32 17.98
CA LEU A 122 -6.13 -2.60 16.63
C LEU A 122 -6.22 -4.08 16.26
N ARG A 123 -6.41 -4.95 17.25
CA ARG A 123 -6.71 -6.36 17.01
C ARG A 123 -8.21 -6.47 16.77
N ALA A 124 -8.58 -6.90 15.57
CA ALA A 124 -9.96 -7.26 15.29
C ALA A 124 -10.38 -8.40 16.23
N ARG A 125 -11.59 -8.30 16.78
CA ARG A 125 -12.14 -9.30 17.69
C ARG A 125 -12.71 -10.45 16.88
N GLY A 126 -12.11 -11.63 16.98
CA GLY A 126 -12.61 -12.85 16.33
C GLY A 126 -11.54 -13.61 15.57
N THR A 127 -11.97 -14.61 14.81
CA THR A 127 -11.08 -15.50 14.03
C THR A 127 -11.07 -15.19 12.53
N ASP A 128 -11.96 -14.31 12.05
CA ASP A 128 -12.07 -13.97 10.62
C ASP A 128 -11.48 -12.59 10.33
N THR A 129 -10.16 -12.52 10.43
CA THR A 129 -9.40 -11.27 10.32
C THR A 129 -8.25 -11.40 9.33
N VAL A 130 -7.77 -10.28 8.82
CA VAL A 130 -6.67 -10.18 7.85
C VAL A 130 -5.56 -9.33 8.47
N GLU A 131 -4.43 -9.94 8.81
CA GLU A 131 -3.23 -9.21 9.25
C GLU A 131 -2.66 -8.44 8.04
N ILE A 132 -2.58 -7.11 8.14
CA ILE A 132 -2.03 -6.24 7.09
C ILE A 132 -0.61 -5.75 7.37
N GLY A 133 -0.14 -5.96 8.59
CA GLY A 133 1.16 -5.49 9.05
C GLY A 133 1.23 -5.42 10.57
N ARG A 134 2.31 -4.81 11.08
CA ARG A 134 2.60 -4.75 12.51
C ARG A 134 2.99 -3.34 12.94
N VAL A 135 2.65 -2.95 14.17
CA VAL A 135 3.12 -1.71 14.78
C VAL A 135 4.62 -1.87 15.06
N ARG A 136 5.45 -1.13 14.30
CA ARG A 136 6.92 -1.27 14.28
C ARG A 136 7.56 -1.28 15.67
N THR A 137 7.08 -0.48 16.61
CA THR A 137 7.68 -0.32 17.95
C THR A 137 7.31 -1.43 18.92
N LEU A 138 6.21 -2.14 18.69
CA LEU A 138 5.65 -3.12 19.64
C LEU A 138 5.53 -4.53 19.05
N ASP A 139 5.91 -4.71 17.79
CA ASP A 139 5.67 -5.94 17.01
C ASP A 139 4.21 -6.45 17.11
N LEU A 140 3.27 -5.50 17.24
CA LEU A 140 1.86 -5.81 17.45
C LEU A 140 1.16 -6.00 16.09
N PRO A 141 0.50 -7.13 15.81
CA PRO A 141 -0.24 -7.31 14.58
C PRO A 141 -1.41 -6.32 14.49
N ILE A 142 -1.63 -5.83 13.26
CA ILE A 142 -2.75 -4.97 12.89
C ILE A 142 -3.66 -5.79 12.00
N ASP A 143 -4.86 -6.05 12.53
CA ASP A 143 -5.82 -6.93 11.89
C ASP A 143 -7.01 -6.13 11.39
N LEU A 144 -7.43 -6.41 10.16
CA LEU A 144 -8.68 -5.90 9.60
C LEU A 144 -9.77 -6.98 9.70
N ASP A 145 -11.01 -6.55 9.92
CA ASP A 145 -12.18 -7.43 9.78
C ASP A 145 -12.33 -7.85 8.31
N ARG A 146 -12.24 -9.16 8.04
CA ARG A 146 -12.25 -9.68 6.66
C ARG A 146 -13.57 -9.37 5.96
N LYS A 147 -14.69 -9.53 6.65
CA LYS A 147 -16.02 -9.29 6.08
C LYS A 147 -16.14 -7.84 5.67
N ALA A 148 -15.79 -6.90 6.54
CA ALA A 148 -15.83 -5.47 6.25
C ALA A 148 -14.92 -5.11 5.06
N LEU A 149 -13.72 -5.69 5.01
CA LEU A 149 -12.75 -5.48 3.92
C LEU A 149 -13.29 -5.93 2.55
N ILE A 150 -14.02 -7.06 2.51
CA ILE A 150 -14.58 -7.61 1.26
C ILE A 150 -15.89 -6.92 0.87
N THR A 151 -16.75 -6.59 1.83
CA THR A 151 -18.08 -6.04 1.54
C THR A 151 -18.08 -4.53 1.31
N HIS A 152 -17.04 -3.81 1.74
CA HIS A 152 -16.91 -2.36 1.55
C HIS A 152 -15.81 -2.04 0.55
N HIS A 153 -16.00 -0.97 -0.22
CA HIS A 153 -14.95 -0.46 -1.10
C HIS A 153 -13.78 0.09 -0.27
N CYS A 154 -12.57 -0.36 -0.61
CA CYS A 154 -11.34 0.04 0.05
C CYS A 154 -10.39 0.70 -0.97
N GLY A 155 -9.68 1.75 -0.54
CA GLY A 155 -8.69 2.44 -1.36
C GLY A 155 -7.33 2.49 -0.68
N VAL A 156 -6.26 2.16 -1.41
CA VAL A 156 -4.87 2.25 -0.95
C VAL A 156 -4.19 3.44 -1.64
N PHE A 157 -3.89 4.48 -0.88
CA PHE A 157 -3.35 5.74 -1.39
C PHE A 157 -1.93 6.00 -0.90
N GLY A 158 -1.11 6.67 -1.72
CA GLY A 158 0.27 6.98 -1.39
C GLY A 158 1.08 7.46 -2.58
N LYS A 159 2.20 8.13 -2.32
CA LYS A 159 3.14 8.57 -3.37
C LYS A 159 3.87 7.38 -4.00
N THR A 160 4.51 7.55 -5.15
CA THR A 160 5.36 6.51 -5.74
C THR A 160 6.46 6.12 -4.74
N GLY A 161 6.73 4.82 -4.60
CA GLY A 161 7.69 4.30 -3.62
C GLY A 161 7.17 4.19 -2.17
N SER A 162 5.95 4.60 -1.87
CA SER A 162 5.40 4.51 -0.50
C SER A 162 4.92 3.10 -0.09
N GLY A 163 5.06 2.11 -0.97
CA GLY A 163 4.64 0.73 -0.70
C GLY A 163 3.19 0.37 -1.07
N LYS A 164 2.45 1.19 -1.83
CA LYS A 164 1.06 0.89 -2.24
C LYS A 164 0.87 -0.51 -2.81
N SER A 165 1.63 -0.84 -3.86
CA SER A 165 1.52 -2.15 -4.52
C SER A 165 1.95 -3.29 -3.60
N ASN A 166 2.92 -3.04 -2.70
CA ASN A 166 3.30 -4.01 -1.68
C ASN A 166 2.15 -4.27 -0.70
N THR A 167 1.48 -3.23 -0.22
CA THR A 167 0.31 -3.37 0.65
C THR A 167 -0.79 -4.18 -0.02
N VAL A 168 -1.07 -3.92 -1.31
CA VAL A 168 -2.07 -4.68 -2.08
C VAL A 168 -1.63 -6.14 -2.25
N LYS A 169 -0.35 -6.41 -2.52
CA LYS A 169 0.19 -7.79 -2.62
C LYS A 169 0.06 -8.57 -1.32
N VAL A 170 0.41 -7.96 -0.19
CA VAL A 170 0.26 -8.57 1.14
C VAL A 170 -1.21 -8.88 1.39
N LEU A 171 -2.10 -7.91 1.15
CA LEU A 171 -3.55 -8.08 1.32
C LEU A 171 -4.10 -9.23 0.48
N LEU A 172 -3.77 -9.25 -0.82
CA LEU A 172 -4.20 -10.30 -1.74
C LEU A 172 -3.65 -11.67 -1.32
N SER A 173 -2.36 -11.75 -0.96
CA SER A 173 -1.74 -13.00 -0.50
C SER A 173 -2.44 -13.56 0.74
N THR A 174 -2.71 -12.72 1.74
CA THR A 174 -3.43 -13.13 2.96
C THR A 174 -4.85 -13.60 2.63
N LEU A 175 -5.59 -12.83 1.81
CA LEU A 175 -6.96 -13.17 1.41
C LEU A 175 -7.03 -14.48 0.61
N LEU A 176 -6.08 -14.71 -0.31
CA LEU A 176 -5.99 -15.94 -1.09
C LEU A 176 -5.62 -17.14 -0.22
N GLY A 177 -4.74 -16.96 0.77
CA GLY A 177 -4.44 -17.99 1.77
C GLY A 177 -5.66 -18.39 2.62
N MET A 178 -6.68 -17.53 2.68
CA MET A 178 -7.97 -17.78 3.33
C MET A 178 -9.06 -18.24 2.36
N HIS A 179 -8.69 -18.69 1.15
CA HIS A 179 -9.62 -19.10 0.08
C HIS A 179 -10.64 -18.03 -0.31
N THR A 180 -10.21 -16.75 -0.33
CA THR A 180 -11.02 -15.65 -0.88
C THR A 180 -10.70 -15.49 -2.36
N PRO A 181 -11.66 -15.71 -3.27
CA PRO A 181 -11.40 -15.49 -4.69
C PRO A 181 -11.16 -14.01 -4.99
N ALA A 182 -10.23 -13.73 -5.90
CA ALA A 182 -9.90 -12.38 -6.32
C ALA A 182 -9.77 -12.26 -7.84
N LEU A 183 -10.30 -11.17 -8.38
CA LEU A 183 -10.06 -10.73 -9.75
C LEU A 183 -9.17 -9.49 -9.71
N VAL A 184 -7.99 -9.56 -10.32
CA VAL A 184 -7.01 -8.48 -10.33
C VAL A 184 -6.90 -7.90 -11.74
N PHE A 185 -7.18 -6.61 -11.87
CA PHE A 185 -6.90 -5.85 -13.09
C PHE A 185 -5.51 -5.21 -12.98
N ASP A 186 -4.54 -5.78 -13.68
CA ASP A 186 -3.13 -5.43 -13.60
C ASP A 186 -2.64 -4.78 -14.91
N VAL A 187 -2.75 -3.46 -14.96
CA VAL A 187 -2.34 -2.65 -16.12
C VAL A 187 -0.81 -2.60 -16.26
N HIS A 188 -0.08 -2.71 -15.15
CA HIS A 188 1.38 -2.52 -15.12
C HIS A 188 2.17 -3.83 -15.00
N GLY A 189 1.49 -4.97 -14.86
CA GLY A 189 2.13 -6.28 -14.71
C GLY A 189 2.78 -6.50 -13.33
N GLU A 190 2.40 -5.71 -12.32
CA GLU A 190 3.02 -5.78 -10.99
C GLU A 190 2.57 -6.99 -10.16
N TYR A 191 1.44 -7.61 -10.50
CA TYR A 191 0.73 -8.64 -9.74
C TYR A 191 0.77 -10.01 -10.45
N CYS A 192 1.69 -10.20 -11.40
CA CYS A 192 1.85 -11.46 -12.12
C CYS A 192 2.08 -12.65 -11.16
N ARG A 193 1.44 -13.77 -11.49
CA ARG A 193 1.26 -14.94 -10.62
C ARG A 193 2.57 -15.61 -10.19
N ARG A 194 3.55 -15.70 -11.11
CA ARG A 194 4.84 -16.39 -10.89
C ARG A 194 5.71 -15.74 -9.81
N ASP A 195 5.61 -14.43 -9.63
CA ASP A 195 6.55 -13.68 -8.79
C ASP A 195 5.91 -13.18 -7.48
N CYS A 196 4.58 -13.05 -7.42
CA CYS A 196 3.93 -12.27 -6.37
C CYS A 196 2.77 -12.97 -5.64
N LEU A 197 1.89 -13.68 -6.34
CA LEU A 197 0.63 -14.21 -5.77
C LEU A 197 0.61 -15.75 -5.62
N GLY A 198 1.67 -16.42 -6.09
CA GLY A 198 1.81 -17.87 -6.02
C GLY A 198 0.87 -18.64 -6.96
N ALA A 199 0.85 -19.97 -6.84
CA ALA A 199 0.05 -20.85 -7.70
C ALA A 199 -1.44 -20.94 -7.30
N SER A 200 -1.95 -20.04 -6.45
CA SER A 200 -3.34 -20.11 -5.95
C SER A 200 -4.33 -20.14 -7.11
N ARG A 201 -5.28 -21.08 -7.11
CA ARG A 201 -6.33 -21.20 -8.12
C ARG A 201 -7.46 -20.18 -7.94
N ASP A 202 -7.49 -19.52 -6.79
CA ASP A 202 -8.55 -18.59 -6.40
C ASP A 202 -8.27 -17.16 -6.91
N VAL A 203 -7.24 -16.95 -7.73
CA VAL A 203 -6.96 -15.64 -8.35
C VAL A 203 -6.96 -15.73 -9.87
N VAL A 204 -7.57 -14.73 -10.50
CA VAL A 204 -7.44 -14.46 -11.93
C VAL A 204 -6.82 -13.08 -12.09
N VAL A 205 -5.68 -13.01 -12.76
CA VAL A 205 -5.03 -11.75 -13.13
C VAL A 205 -5.34 -11.44 -14.59
N MET A 206 -5.97 -10.29 -14.83
CA MET A 206 -6.21 -9.73 -16.15
C MET A 206 -5.27 -8.56 -16.38
N GLY A 207 -4.53 -8.54 -17.49
CA GLY A 207 -3.67 -7.42 -17.81
C GLY A 207 -3.31 -7.34 -19.29
N MET A 208 -2.43 -6.41 -19.62
CA MET A 208 -2.12 -6.04 -21.01
C MET A 208 -0.74 -6.56 -21.48
N GLY A 209 0.03 -7.20 -20.60
CA GLY A 209 1.38 -7.69 -20.85
C GLY A 209 1.44 -9.15 -21.29
N SER A 210 2.48 -9.88 -20.90
CA SER A 210 2.70 -11.31 -21.23
C SER A 210 2.66 -12.25 -20.02
N GLY A 211 2.45 -11.72 -18.80
CA GLY A 211 2.56 -12.46 -17.54
C GLY A 211 1.23 -12.81 -16.84
N GLU A 212 0.10 -12.42 -17.42
CA GLU A 212 -1.24 -12.51 -16.82
C GLU A 212 -2.02 -13.76 -17.28
N ASP A 213 -3.02 -14.17 -16.49
CA ASP A 213 -3.85 -15.34 -16.81
C ASP A 213 -4.79 -15.08 -18.00
N MET A 214 -5.33 -13.87 -18.08
CA MET A 214 -6.19 -13.40 -19.17
C MET A 214 -5.68 -12.09 -19.75
N THR A 215 -5.86 -11.94 -21.06
CA THR A 215 -5.59 -10.66 -21.73
C THR A 215 -6.77 -9.73 -21.47
N LEU A 216 -6.52 -8.57 -20.87
CA LEU A 216 -7.50 -7.51 -20.81
C LEU A 216 -7.66 -6.93 -22.22
N SER A 217 -8.75 -7.30 -22.89
CA SER A 217 -9.10 -6.80 -24.22
C SER A 217 -10.39 -5.97 -24.16
N LEU A 218 -10.46 -4.95 -25.01
CA LEU A 218 -11.62 -4.10 -25.24
C LEU A 218 -12.23 -4.47 -26.59
N PRO A 219 -13.35 -5.22 -26.59
CA PRO A 219 -14.07 -5.52 -27.81
C PRO A 219 -14.55 -4.24 -28.50
N LEU A 220 -14.46 -4.20 -29.83
CA LEU A 220 -14.87 -3.02 -30.61
C LEU A 220 -16.34 -2.64 -30.40
N GLY A 221 -17.19 -3.64 -30.13
CA GLY A 221 -18.62 -3.41 -29.88
C GLY A 221 -18.93 -2.73 -28.55
N GLU A 222 -18.03 -2.84 -27.57
CA GLU A 222 -18.20 -2.24 -26.24
C GLU A 222 -17.73 -0.79 -26.18
N ILE A 223 -16.92 -0.36 -27.16
CA ILE A 223 -16.43 1.02 -27.24
C ILE A 223 -17.57 1.95 -27.66
N LYS A 224 -17.90 2.91 -26.80
CA LYS A 224 -18.96 3.89 -27.01
C LYS A 224 -18.39 5.20 -27.56
N PRO A 225 -19.22 6.02 -28.24
CA PRO A 225 -18.84 7.37 -28.68
C PRO A 225 -18.19 8.23 -27.59
N ARG A 226 -18.74 8.17 -26.37
CA ARG A 226 -18.21 8.87 -25.20
C ARG A 226 -16.80 8.43 -24.80
N ASP A 227 -16.44 7.16 -25.05
CA ASP A 227 -15.13 6.62 -24.70
C ASP A 227 -14.07 7.19 -25.66
N LEU A 228 -14.42 7.39 -26.94
CA LEU A 228 -13.54 8.11 -27.87
C LEU A 228 -13.31 9.56 -27.47
N LYS A 229 -14.31 10.25 -26.91
CA LYS A 229 -14.15 11.63 -26.43
C LYS A 229 -13.11 11.74 -25.31
N LEU A 230 -12.96 10.69 -24.49
CA LEU A 230 -11.97 10.63 -23.42
C LEU A 230 -10.55 10.36 -23.94
N VAL A 231 -10.42 9.52 -24.98
CA VAL A 231 -9.11 9.09 -25.52
C VAL A 231 -8.61 10.00 -26.64
N SER A 232 -9.50 10.67 -27.35
CA SER A 232 -9.20 11.52 -28.51
C SER A 232 -10.05 12.78 -28.46
N PHE A 233 -9.43 13.95 -28.56
CA PHE A 233 -10.15 15.22 -28.65
C PHE A 233 -11.04 15.22 -29.91
N LEU A 234 -12.36 15.08 -29.78
CA LEU A 234 -13.31 15.19 -30.88
C LEU A 234 -13.91 16.60 -30.88
N ASN A 235 -14.01 17.23 -32.05
CA ASN A 235 -14.82 18.45 -32.17
C ASN A 235 -16.32 18.11 -32.20
N GLU A 236 -17.17 19.12 -32.20
CA GLU A 236 -18.63 18.97 -32.17
C GLU A 236 -19.14 18.18 -33.39
N THR A 237 -18.74 18.57 -34.59
CA THR A 237 -19.11 17.88 -35.85
C THR A 237 -18.70 16.40 -35.87
N GLN A 238 -17.50 16.09 -35.37
CA GLN A 238 -17.02 14.70 -35.26
C GLN A 238 -17.80 13.93 -34.20
N SER A 239 -18.19 14.59 -33.10
CA SER A 239 -18.99 13.98 -32.06
C SER A 239 -20.37 13.60 -32.57
N GLU A 240 -21.05 14.52 -33.26
CA GLU A 240 -22.36 14.26 -33.89
C GLU A 240 -22.27 13.14 -34.93
N ALA A 241 -21.23 13.16 -35.77
CA ALA A 241 -20.98 12.12 -36.76
C ALA A 241 -20.80 10.74 -36.12
N VAL A 242 -20.03 10.63 -35.03
CA VAL A 242 -19.84 9.35 -34.32
C VAL A 242 -21.15 8.87 -33.69
N GLU A 243 -21.94 9.77 -33.08
CA GLU A 243 -23.25 9.41 -32.52
C GLU A 243 -24.21 8.93 -33.62
N ALA A 244 -24.26 9.61 -34.77
CA ALA A 244 -25.09 9.21 -35.91
C ALA A 244 -24.68 7.83 -36.45
N ILE A 245 -23.37 7.58 -36.61
CA ILE A 245 -22.86 6.27 -37.06
C ILE A 245 -23.18 5.19 -36.01
N ARG A 246 -23.02 5.48 -34.71
CA ARG A 246 -23.35 4.54 -33.61
C ARG A 246 -24.84 4.21 -33.56
N ALA A 247 -25.70 5.19 -33.85
CA ALA A 247 -27.15 5.01 -33.83
C ALA A 247 -27.60 4.03 -34.93
N ARG A 248 -27.00 4.13 -36.13
CA ARG A 248 -27.38 3.31 -37.29
C ARG A 248 -26.69 1.95 -37.35
N LYS A 249 -25.42 1.86 -36.97
CA LYS A 249 -24.60 0.64 -37.12
C LYS A 249 -24.41 -0.13 -35.81
N HIS A 250 -25.02 0.35 -34.73
CA HIS A 250 -24.99 -0.23 -33.39
C HIS A 250 -23.57 -0.60 -32.91
N THR A 251 -23.35 -1.82 -32.42
CA THR A 251 -22.03 -2.30 -31.94
C THR A 251 -21.01 -2.47 -33.09
N GLY A 252 -21.46 -2.54 -34.34
CA GLY A 252 -20.60 -2.65 -35.51
C GLY A 252 -20.02 -1.32 -36.01
N TRP A 253 -20.30 -0.20 -35.34
CA TRP A 253 -19.99 1.14 -35.82
C TRP A 253 -18.49 1.40 -36.08
N ILE A 254 -17.60 0.86 -35.24
CA ILE A 254 -16.15 0.97 -35.43
C ILE A 254 -15.69 0.18 -36.65
N ARG A 255 -16.13 -1.07 -36.79
CA ARG A 255 -15.82 -1.91 -37.96
C ARG A 255 -16.33 -1.25 -39.23
N TYR A 256 -17.58 -0.79 -39.22
CA TYR A 256 -18.16 -0.05 -40.34
C TYR A 256 -17.33 1.17 -40.73
N LEU A 257 -16.92 2.00 -39.76
CA LEU A 257 -16.10 3.17 -40.01
C LEU A 257 -14.71 2.82 -40.56
N CYS A 258 -14.14 1.66 -40.21
CA CYS A 258 -12.82 1.23 -40.69
C CYS A 258 -12.86 0.54 -42.05
N ASP A 259 -13.83 -0.33 -42.26
CA ASP A 259 -13.88 -1.25 -43.40
C ASP A 259 -14.61 -0.64 -44.61
N THR A 260 -15.43 0.40 -44.39
CA THR A 260 -16.19 1.08 -45.46
C THR A 260 -15.41 2.29 -45.97
N ASP A 261 -15.38 2.52 -47.28
CA ASP A 261 -14.73 3.68 -47.87
C ASP A 261 -15.47 5.00 -47.53
N THR A 262 -14.76 6.12 -47.62
CA THR A 262 -15.26 7.42 -47.15
C THR A 262 -16.44 7.91 -47.99
N LYS A 263 -16.46 7.60 -49.29
CA LYS A 263 -17.52 8.02 -50.21
C LYS A 263 -18.80 7.23 -49.96
N THR A 264 -18.70 5.93 -49.71
CA THR A 264 -19.84 5.11 -49.32
C THR A 264 -20.39 5.54 -47.96
N ILE A 265 -19.56 5.89 -46.97
CA ILE A 265 -20.08 6.45 -45.71
C ILE A 265 -20.78 7.79 -45.94
N HIS A 266 -20.25 8.66 -46.80
CA HIS A 266 -20.90 9.92 -47.15
C HIS A 266 -22.30 9.69 -47.75
N GLN A 267 -22.42 8.74 -48.68
CA GLN A 267 -23.68 8.37 -49.32
C GLN A 267 -24.66 7.66 -48.37
N ASP A 268 -24.18 6.73 -47.54
CA ASP A 268 -24.99 5.97 -46.58
C ASP A 268 -25.75 6.89 -45.61
N PHE A 269 -25.22 8.09 -45.35
CA PHE A 269 -25.77 9.10 -44.46
C PHE A 269 -26.35 10.30 -45.22
N ASP A 270 -26.89 10.07 -46.42
CA ASP A 270 -27.61 11.07 -47.22
C ASP A 270 -26.81 12.37 -47.44
N ASN A 271 -25.49 12.25 -47.60
CA ASN A 271 -24.53 13.34 -47.74
C ASN A 271 -24.45 14.32 -46.54
N GLN A 272 -25.03 13.98 -45.39
CA GLN A 272 -25.00 14.81 -44.18
C GLN A 272 -23.64 14.78 -43.47
N LEU A 273 -22.88 13.70 -43.64
CA LEU A 273 -21.55 13.55 -43.05
C LEU A 273 -20.48 13.91 -44.09
N PHE A 274 -19.81 15.05 -43.93
CA PHE A 274 -18.75 15.48 -44.85
C PHE A 274 -17.54 14.52 -44.88
N GLU A 275 -16.98 14.26 -46.08
CA GLU A 275 -15.82 13.37 -46.27
C GLU A 275 -14.62 13.72 -45.37
N PRO A 276 -14.20 15.00 -45.20
CA PRO A 276 -13.09 15.34 -44.30
C PRO A 276 -13.35 14.97 -42.83
N THR A 277 -14.61 15.03 -42.39
CA THR A 277 -15.01 14.62 -41.04
C THR A 277 -14.86 13.11 -40.87
N ILE A 278 -15.31 12.34 -41.87
CA ILE A 278 -15.19 10.88 -41.89
C ILE A 278 -13.72 10.45 -41.90
N ASP A 279 -12.88 11.07 -42.73
CA ASP A 279 -11.44 10.78 -42.79
C ASP A 279 -10.72 11.10 -41.48
N ALA A 280 -11.08 12.22 -40.85
CA ALA A 280 -10.56 12.58 -39.54
C ALA A 280 -10.95 11.55 -38.47
N LEU A 281 -12.19 11.07 -38.49
CA LEU A 281 -12.67 10.02 -37.59
C LEU A 281 -11.96 8.69 -37.82
N LYS A 282 -11.80 8.26 -39.08
CA LYS A 282 -11.05 7.06 -39.46
C LYS A 282 -9.63 7.08 -38.92
N ARG A 283 -8.93 8.23 -39.05
CA ARG A 283 -7.57 8.39 -38.50
C ARG A 283 -7.54 8.22 -36.98
N LYS A 284 -8.49 8.83 -36.26
CA LYS A 284 -8.55 8.75 -34.79
C LYS A 284 -8.87 7.34 -34.30
N VAL A 285 -9.84 6.68 -34.93
CA VAL A 285 -10.18 5.29 -34.62
C VAL A 285 -9.02 4.35 -34.91
N ARG A 286 -8.26 4.57 -35.99
CA ARG A 286 -7.08 3.75 -36.30
C ARG A 286 -6.01 3.81 -35.18
N ASN A 287 -5.81 4.96 -34.55
CA ASN A 287 -4.91 5.09 -33.39
C ASN A 287 -5.40 4.34 -32.14
N LEU A 288 -6.72 4.18 -32.01
CA LEU A 288 -7.32 3.36 -30.95
C LEU A 288 -7.13 1.87 -31.26
N LEU A 289 -7.33 1.46 -32.52
CA LEU A 289 -7.13 0.10 -32.98
C LEU A 289 -5.67 -0.37 -32.97
N SER A 290 -4.70 0.56 -32.99
CA SER A 290 -3.28 0.18 -32.87
C SER A 290 -2.89 -0.24 -31.46
N GLN A 291 -3.77 -0.10 -30.47
CA GLN A 291 -3.49 -0.51 -29.11
C GLN A 291 -3.61 -2.04 -28.98
N PRO A 292 -2.65 -2.71 -28.31
CA PRO A 292 -2.61 -4.18 -28.23
C PRO A 292 -3.80 -4.80 -27.50
N TYR A 293 -4.52 -4.00 -26.72
CA TYR A 293 -5.70 -4.39 -25.95
C TYR A 293 -7.02 -4.07 -26.65
N VAL A 294 -7.04 -3.61 -27.91
CA VAL A 294 -8.28 -3.26 -28.63
C VAL A 294 -8.54 -4.26 -29.76
N GLY A 295 -9.76 -4.81 -29.83
CA GLY A 295 -10.21 -5.59 -30.99
C GLY A 295 -10.39 -7.10 -30.79
N GLY A 296 -10.08 -7.65 -29.62
CA GLY A 296 -10.35 -9.05 -29.24
C GLY A 296 -11.64 -9.23 -28.43
N ASP A 297 -12.05 -10.49 -28.21
CA ASP A 297 -13.12 -10.83 -27.27
C ASP A 297 -12.64 -10.70 -25.82
N PHE A 298 -13.52 -10.21 -24.94
CA PHE A 298 -13.22 -9.84 -23.53
C PHE A 298 -12.60 -10.99 -22.70
N ASN A 299 -12.77 -12.25 -23.15
CA ASN A 299 -12.45 -13.46 -22.41
C ASN A 299 -11.51 -14.41 -23.15
N ALA A 300 -10.50 -13.93 -23.87
CA ALA A 300 -9.51 -14.85 -24.45
C ALA A 300 -8.47 -15.26 -23.38
N PRO A 301 -8.56 -16.47 -22.75
CA PRO A 301 -7.46 -16.98 -21.95
C PRO A 301 -6.23 -17.08 -22.83
N LYS A 302 -5.06 -16.69 -22.31
CA LYS A 302 -3.82 -16.95 -23.03
C LYS A 302 -3.60 -18.47 -23.04
N ALA A 303 -3.30 -19.02 -24.21
CA ALA A 303 -3.15 -20.46 -24.45
C ALA A 303 -2.10 -21.16 -23.55
N SER A 304 -1.30 -20.40 -22.79
CA SER A 304 -0.28 -20.90 -21.88
C SER A 304 -0.75 -21.20 -20.45
N THR A 305 -1.98 -20.86 -20.05
CA THR A 305 -2.35 -20.84 -18.61
C THR A 305 -3.38 -21.88 -18.19
N ILE A 306 -3.92 -22.66 -19.12
CA ILE A 306 -4.79 -23.80 -18.82
C ILE A 306 -4.14 -25.07 -19.36
N SER A 307 -3.08 -25.54 -18.71
CA SER A 307 -2.87 -26.99 -18.65
C SER A 307 -3.84 -27.52 -17.59
N CYS A 308 -5.07 -27.81 -18.03
CA CYS A 308 -5.89 -28.79 -17.35
C CYS A 308 -5.18 -30.14 -17.50
N SER A 309 -4.29 -30.49 -16.57
CA SER A 309 -4.03 -31.91 -16.33
C SER A 309 -5.25 -32.47 -15.59
N ASN A 310 -6.29 -32.81 -16.37
CA ASN A 310 -6.98 -34.05 -16.09
C ASN A 310 -5.93 -35.17 -16.17
N ASP A 311 -6.04 -36.15 -15.30
CA ASP A 311 -5.13 -37.30 -15.14
C ASP A 311 -3.94 -37.07 -14.20
N VAL A 312 -4.22 -37.14 -12.90
CA VAL A 312 -3.41 -38.02 -12.05
C VAL A 312 -4.26 -39.25 -11.80
N PRO A 313 -3.97 -40.40 -12.45
CA PRO A 313 -4.68 -41.63 -12.16
C PRO A 313 -4.32 -42.09 -10.76
N TRP A 314 -5.36 -42.43 -10.01
CA TRP A 314 -5.26 -43.15 -8.76
C TRP A 314 -4.64 -44.52 -9.06
N SER A 315 -3.34 -44.69 -8.83
CA SER A 315 -2.71 -46.01 -8.84
C SER A 315 -2.88 -46.65 -7.47
N SER A 316 -3.89 -47.51 -7.39
CA SER A 316 -3.93 -48.57 -6.39
C SER A 316 -2.88 -49.62 -6.78
N THR A 317 -1.82 -49.73 -5.98
CA THR A 317 -0.99 -50.94 -5.98
C THR A 317 -0.79 -51.38 -4.55
N SER A 318 -1.57 -52.38 -4.17
CA SER A 318 -1.38 -53.19 -2.98
C SER A 318 -0.06 -53.94 -3.03
N ALA A 319 0.76 -53.80 -1.99
CA ALA A 319 1.75 -54.80 -1.61
C ALA A 319 1.66 -55.04 -0.10
N THR A 320 1.08 -56.18 0.23
CA THR A 320 0.89 -56.76 1.56
C THR A 320 2.24 -57.15 2.17
N THR A 321 2.57 -56.72 3.40
CA THR A 321 3.00 -57.63 4.49
C THR A 321 3.20 -56.88 5.82
N SER A 322 2.51 -57.40 6.85
CA SER A 322 2.79 -57.41 8.31
C SER A 322 3.94 -56.53 8.84
N THR A 323 3.79 -55.78 9.94
CA THR A 323 3.78 -56.34 11.31
C THR A 323 3.59 -55.21 12.35
N THR A 324 2.61 -55.39 13.23
CA THR A 324 2.50 -54.98 14.65
C THR A 324 2.52 -53.50 15.09
N ILE A 325 1.45 -53.18 15.82
CA ILE A 325 1.13 -51.99 16.61
C ILE A 325 1.98 -51.93 17.89
N THR A 326 2.48 -50.74 18.26
CA THR A 326 2.47 -50.25 19.66
C THR A 326 2.37 -48.72 19.73
N PRO A 327 1.61 -48.16 20.71
CA PRO A 327 1.33 -46.72 20.84
C PRO A 327 2.27 -46.00 21.84
N TYR A 328 2.09 -44.67 21.94
CA TYR A 328 2.66 -43.69 22.91
C TYR A 328 3.90 -42.88 22.49
N GLY A 329 3.81 -41.55 22.71
CA GLY A 329 4.99 -40.69 22.81
C GLY A 329 4.77 -39.22 22.43
N SER A 330 4.17 -38.45 23.32
CA SER A 330 4.18 -36.98 23.29
C SER A 330 5.59 -36.39 23.18
N SER A 331 5.85 -35.50 22.21
CA SER A 331 6.71 -34.33 22.46
C SER A 331 6.49 -33.25 21.39
N ARG A 332 6.14 -32.04 21.84
CA ARG A 332 6.29 -30.81 21.07
C ARG A 332 7.78 -30.53 20.91
N ARG A 333 8.27 -30.38 19.68
CA ARG A 333 9.47 -29.58 19.40
C ARG A 333 9.30 -28.75 18.14
N SER A 334 9.69 -27.50 18.29
CA SER A 334 9.69 -26.40 17.34
C SER A 334 10.56 -26.68 16.11
N CYS A 335 10.02 -26.46 14.92
CA CYS A 335 10.84 -26.19 13.74
C CYS A 335 10.99 -24.67 13.58
N ARG A 336 12.11 -24.13 14.08
CA ARG A 336 12.69 -22.88 13.55
C ARG A 336 13.24 -23.20 12.16
N ALA A 337 12.70 -22.55 11.13
CA ALA A 337 13.35 -22.48 9.83
C ALA A 337 14.20 -21.20 9.78
N THR A 338 15.48 -21.34 10.09
CA THR A 338 16.53 -20.39 9.73
C THR A 338 16.71 -20.41 8.22
N CYS A 339 16.35 -19.33 7.53
CA CYS A 339 16.69 -19.12 6.12
C CYS A 339 18.10 -18.54 6.05
N SER A 340 19.07 -19.36 5.64
CA SER A 340 20.44 -18.94 5.35
C SER A 340 20.45 -18.13 4.04
N ILE A 341 20.84 -16.87 4.12
CA ILE A 341 21.10 -16.03 2.94
C ILE A 341 22.43 -16.44 2.34
N ASP A 342 22.37 -17.05 1.15
CA ASP A 342 23.51 -17.32 0.28
C ASP A 342 24.11 -16.00 -0.21
N THR A 343 25.25 -15.60 0.36
CA THR A 343 25.99 -14.41 -0.03
C THR A 343 26.93 -14.74 -1.19
N ARG A 344 26.44 -14.59 -2.43
CA ARG A 344 27.32 -14.56 -3.60
C ARG A 344 28.25 -13.35 -3.52
N ARG A 345 29.51 -13.61 -3.15
CA ARG A 345 30.65 -12.70 -3.29
C ARG A 345 30.76 -12.20 -4.73
N ARG A 346 30.42 -10.93 -4.97
CA ARG A 346 30.90 -10.18 -6.14
C ARG A 346 32.35 -9.75 -5.86
N THR A 347 33.29 -10.39 -6.54
CA THR A 347 34.69 -9.95 -6.62
C THR A 347 34.76 -8.55 -7.23
N ARG A 348 35.27 -7.58 -6.44
CA ARG A 348 35.60 -6.23 -6.90
C ARG A 348 36.76 -6.30 -7.91
N ARG A 349 36.56 -5.78 -9.12
CA ARG A 349 37.64 -5.40 -10.03
C ARG A 349 38.35 -4.16 -9.44
N ALA A 350 39.66 -4.25 -9.30
CA ALA A 350 40.53 -3.13 -8.95
C ALA A 350 40.60 -2.13 -10.12
N LEU A 351 40.47 -0.84 -9.82
CA LEU A 351 40.83 0.26 -10.72
C LEU A 351 42.25 0.73 -10.37
N PRO A 352 43.08 1.08 -11.37
CA PRO A 352 44.49 1.42 -11.15
C PRO A 352 44.66 2.85 -10.60
N SER A 353 45.68 3.00 -9.73
CA SER A 353 46.15 4.27 -9.18
C SER A 353 46.74 5.19 -10.25
N PRO A 354 46.57 6.52 -10.17
CA PRO A 354 47.31 7.45 -11.01
C PRO A 354 48.76 7.54 -10.53
N ARG A 355 49.71 7.42 -11.47
CA ARG A 355 51.13 7.72 -11.26
C ARG A 355 51.41 9.17 -11.67
N ARG A 356 52.07 9.86 -10.74
CA ARG A 356 52.82 11.12 -10.83
C ARG A 356 52.04 12.41 -10.98
#